data_AF-A0A4V1ZCD1-F1
#
_entry.id   AF-A0A4V1ZCD1-F1
#
_cell.length_a   1.000
_cell.length_b   1.000
_cell.length_c   1.000
_cell.angle_alpha   90.00
_cell.angle_beta   90.00
_cell.angle_gamma   90.00
#
_symmetry.space_group_name_H-M   'P 1'
#
loop_
_entity.id
_entity.type
_entity.pdbx_description
1 polymer ?
#
loop_
_entity_poly.entity_id
_entity_poly.type
_entity_poly.pdbx_seq_one_letter_code
_entity_poly.pdbx_strand_id
1 'polypeptide(L)'
;MKKALLLTLFISAITFSAYAQQTKADIKDLTFMAGHWTLQHKWGDMEEIWSKPMGDNIVSTFRCVKNGKVVFYEFMAIEQSDSIPVLILRHFNKGSIGWEDKDKPYLMPATSIRQNEVVFQSLDKNVIITYKRTSEQNMDCILDEKDKDGKWTKEVFAYTLSK
;
A
#
# COMPACT_ATOMS: atom_id res chain seq x y z
N MET A 1 46.77 -24.14 -61.27
CA MET A 1 45.55 -23.63 -60.61
C MET A 1 45.50 -24.20 -59.20
N LYS A 2 45.98 -23.46 -58.19
CA LYS A 2 46.07 -23.91 -56.78
C LYS A 2 44.90 -23.28 -56.01
N LYS A 3 44.09 -24.13 -55.39
CA LYS A 3 42.84 -23.77 -54.69
C LYS A 3 43.15 -22.95 -53.43
N ALA A 4 42.50 -21.79 -53.31
CA ALA A 4 42.54 -20.96 -52.11
C ALA A 4 41.60 -21.55 -51.04
N LEU A 5 42.12 -21.71 -49.83
CA LEU A 5 41.42 -22.17 -48.63
C LEU A 5 40.77 -20.95 -47.97
N LEU A 6 39.44 -20.82 -48.03
CA LEU A 6 38.71 -19.80 -47.24
C LEU A 6 38.44 -20.36 -45.84
N LEU A 7 39.10 -19.75 -44.85
CA LEU A 7 38.86 -19.98 -43.43
C LEU A 7 37.72 -19.05 -42.97
N THR A 8 36.53 -19.60 -42.72
CA THR A 8 35.38 -18.85 -42.21
C THR A 8 35.47 -18.78 -40.68
N LEU A 9 35.72 -17.58 -40.15
CA LEU A 9 35.77 -17.31 -38.71
C LEU A 9 34.34 -17.18 -38.17
N PHE A 10 33.86 -18.17 -37.41
CA PHE A 10 32.57 -18.11 -36.72
C PHE A 10 32.70 -17.25 -35.45
N ILE A 11 32.18 -16.03 -35.48
CA ILE A 11 32.04 -15.19 -34.28
C ILE A 11 30.73 -15.57 -33.60
N SER A 12 30.81 -16.35 -32.52
CA SER A 12 29.66 -16.63 -31.65
C SER A 12 29.36 -15.41 -30.78
N ALA A 13 28.30 -14.67 -31.10
CA ALA A 13 27.77 -13.61 -30.25
C ALA A 13 27.11 -14.24 -29.00
N ILE A 14 27.74 -14.09 -27.85
CA ILE A 14 27.16 -14.46 -26.55
C ILE A 14 26.18 -13.35 -26.18
N THR A 15 24.87 -13.59 -26.36
CA THR A 15 23.83 -12.70 -25.84
C THR A 15 23.69 -12.93 -24.34
N PHE A 16 24.30 -12.05 -23.54
CA PHE A 16 23.97 -11.93 -22.13
C PHE A 16 22.55 -11.34 -22.00
N SER A 17 21.55 -12.20 -21.87
CA SER A 17 20.24 -11.79 -21.39
C SER A 17 20.38 -11.44 -19.91
N ALA A 18 20.53 -10.15 -19.61
CA ALA A 18 20.36 -9.64 -18.27
C ALA A 18 18.88 -9.83 -17.87
N TYR A 19 18.57 -10.95 -17.23
CA TYR A 19 17.35 -11.05 -16.45
C TYR A 19 17.51 -10.06 -15.30
N ALA A 20 16.88 -8.89 -15.42
CA ALA A 20 16.66 -8.03 -14.27
C ALA A 20 15.92 -8.88 -13.25
N GLN A 21 16.59 -9.27 -12.18
CA GLN A 21 15.96 -9.98 -11.08
C GLN A 21 14.98 -8.99 -10.47
N GLN A 22 13.71 -9.13 -10.84
CA GLN A 22 12.64 -8.32 -10.31
C GLN A 22 12.59 -8.59 -8.81
N THR A 23 13.15 -7.68 -8.03
CA THR A 23 13.09 -7.73 -6.57
C THR A 23 11.63 -7.79 -6.19
N LYS A 24 11.20 -8.94 -5.65
CA LYS A 24 9.86 -9.11 -5.09
C LYS A 24 9.68 -8.07 -3.99
N ALA A 25 8.56 -7.38 -3.99
CA ALA A 25 8.20 -6.45 -2.92
C ALA A 25 7.99 -7.25 -1.63
N ASP A 26 8.71 -6.87 -0.57
CA ASP A 26 8.64 -7.54 0.73
C ASP A 26 7.85 -6.65 1.71
N ILE A 27 6.93 -7.26 2.46
CA ILE A 27 6.14 -6.58 3.50
C ILE A 27 7.02 -5.89 4.55
N LYS A 28 8.26 -6.34 4.75
CA LYS A 28 9.25 -5.68 5.62
C LYS A 28 9.61 -4.27 5.15
N ASP A 29 9.50 -3.98 3.86
CA ASP A 29 9.72 -2.63 3.32
C ASP A 29 8.66 -1.64 3.83
N LEU A 30 7.54 -2.13 4.39
CA LEU A 30 6.46 -1.34 4.98
C LEU A 30 6.62 -1.09 6.48
N THR A 31 7.75 -1.50 7.08
CA THR A 31 8.02 -1.29 8.53
C THR A 31 7.91 0.17 8.94
N PHE A 32 8.13 1.11 8.02
CA PHE A 32 8.04 2.54 8.31
C PHE A 32 6.65 2.99 8.76
N MET A 33 5.59 2.27 8.40
CA MET A 33 4.19 2.59 8.76
C MET A 33 3.90 2.34 10.25
N ALA A 34 4.64 1.43 10.88
CA ALA A 34 4.40 0.99 12.25
C ALA A 34 4.40 2.19 13.22
N GLY A 35 3.36 2.28 14.04
CA GLY A 35 3.18 3.38 14.97
C GLY A 35 1.72 3.57 15.38
N HIS A 36 1.52 4.42 16.38
CA HIS A 36 0.21 4.92 16.79
C HIS A 36 0.11 6.36 16.29
N TRP A 37 -0.78 6.59 15.34
CA TRP A 37 -0.92 7.85 14.61
C TRP A 37 -2.24 8.51 14.96
N THR A 38 -2.23 9.83 15.13
CA THR A 38 -3.43 10.62 15.48
C THR A 38 -3.53 11.88 14.65
N LEU A 39 -4.75 12.33 14.39
CA LEU A 39 -5.04 13.52 13.59
C LEU A 39 -6.35 14.17 14.08
N GLN A 40 -6.36 15.50 14.22
CA GLN A 40 -7.61 16.25 14.33
C GLN A 40 -8.05 16.69 12.92
N HIS A 41 -9.24 16.25 12.49
CA HIS A 41 -9.74 16.51 11.15
C HIS A 41 -11.18 17.05 11.18
N LYS A 42 -11.63 17.71 10.09
CA LYS A 42 -13.03 18.17 9.94
C LYS A 42 -14.06 17.03 10.04
N TRP A 43 -13.65 15.80 9.73
CA TRP A 43 -14.49 14.60 9.85
C TRP A 43 -14.58 14.10 11.31
N GLY A 44 -13.60 14.43 12.14
CA GLY A 44 -13.47 14.00 13.52
C GLY A 44 -12.01 13.82 13.94
N ASP A 45 -11.80 13.52 15.21
CA ASP A 45 -10.52 13.03 15.72
C ASP A 45 -10.30 11.61 15.20
N MET A 46 -9.14 11.38 14.62
CA MET A 46 -8.74 10.13 13.98
C MET A 46 -7.58 9.49 14.73
N GLU A 47 -7.60 8.17 14.81
CA GLU A 47 -6.53 7.35 15.34
C GLU A 47 -6.33 6.16 14.40
N GLU A 48 -5.07 5.86 14.09
CA GLU A 48 -4.67 4.74 13.24
C GLU A 48 -3.44 4.07 13.84
N ILE A 49 -3.51 2.76 14.09
CA ILE A 49 -2.44 2.01 14.75
C ILE A 49 -1.97 0.91 13.81
N TRP A 50 -0.72 0.98 13.38
CA TRP A 50 -0.08 -0.04 12.56
C TRP A 50 0.91 -0.87 13.39
N SER A 51 0.79 -2.20 13.31
CA SER A 51 1.79 -3.09 13.91
C SER A 51 3.10 -3.07 13.12
N LYS A 52 4.17 -3.62 13.72
CA LYS A 52 5.33 -4.05 12.92
C LYS A 52 4.96 -5.29 12.10
N PRO A 53 5.68 -5.59 11.01
CA PRO A 53 5.54 -6.87 10.32
C PRO A 53 5.78 -8.04 11.27
N MET A 54 4.89 -9.04 11.23
CA MET A 54 5.00 -10.30 11.94
C MET A 54 4.66 -11.43 10.98
N GLY A 55 5.68 -12.19 10.56
CA GLY A 55 5.53 -13.16 9.48
C GLY A 55 5.26 -12.46 8.15
N ASP A 56 4.18 -12.87 7.49
CA ASP A 56 3.67 -12.35 6.22
C ASP A 56 2.58 -11.28 6.42
N ASN A 57 2.45 -10.73 7.62
CA ASN A 57 1.32 -9.88 7.99
C ASN A 57 1.71 -8.61 8.75
N ILE A 58 0.96 -7.53 8.51
CA ILE A 58 0.86 -6.33 9.35
C ILE A 58 -0.64 -6.14 9.64
N VAL A 59 -1.00 -5.83 10.88
CA VAL A 59 -2.39 -5.48 11.23
C VAL A 59 -2.52 -4.01 11.58
N SER A 60 -3.72 -3.47 11.36
CA SER A 60 -4.08 -2.12 11.75
C SER A 60 -5.53 -1.96 12.17
N THR A 61 -5.75 -0.96 13.00
CA THR A 61 -7.08 -0.45 13.35
C THR A 61 -7.10 1.05 13.12
N PHE A 62 -8.19 1.53 12.55
CA PHE A 62 -8.49 2.95 12.43
C PHE A 62 -9.79 3.28 13.16
N ARG A 63 -9.93 4.49 13.70
CA ARG A 63 -11.22 5.02 14.15
C ARG A 63 -11.33 6.52 13.87
N CYS A 64 -12.56 6.95 13.60
CA CYS A 64 -12.93 8.36 13.54
C CYS A 64 -14.02 8.67 14.58
N VAL A 65 -13.79 9.68 15.42
CA VAL A 65 -14.71 10.12 16.48
C VAL A 65 -15.03 11.60 16.30
N LYS A 66 -16.30 11.96 16.30
CA LYS A 66 -16.74 13.35 16.24
C LYS A 66 -17.70 13.66 17.39
N ASN A 67 -17.43 14.72 18.13
CA ASN A 67 -18.24 15.15 19.28
C ASN A 67 -18.48 14.02 20.30
N GLY A 68 -17.44 13.23 20.61
CA GLY A 68 -17.51 12.10 21.55
C GLY A 68 -18.29 10.89 21.05
N LYS A 69 -18.65 10.83 19.75
CA LYS A 69 -19.36 9.70 19.14
C LYS A 69 -18.54 9.11 18.00
N VAL A 70 -18.49 7.78 17.94
CA VAL A 70 -17.90 7.04 16.82
C VAL A 70 -18.64 7.39 15.53
N VAL A 71 -17.89 7.79 14.50
CA VAL A 71 -18.40 7.91 13.13
C VAL A 71 -18.32 6.54 12.47
N PHE A 72 -17.10 5.99 12.38
CA PHE A 72 -16.81 4.63 11.91
C PHE A 72 -15.42 4.19 12.40
N TYR A 73 -15.10 2.93 12.18
CA TYR A 73 -13.76 2.38 12.39
C TYR A 73 -13.45 1.33 11.34
N GLU A 74 -12.17 1.01 11.19
CA GLU A 74 -11.71 0.01 10.24
C GLU A 74 -10.85 -1.03 10.95
N PHE A 75 -10.90 -2.25 10.43
CA PHE A 75 -9.86 -3.24 10.65
C PHE A 75 -9.16 -3.48 9.32
N MET A 76 -7.83 -3.41 9.35
CA MET A 76 -7.00 -3.57 8.18
C MET A 76 -5.94 -4.62 8.44
N ALA A 77 -5.54 -5.30 7.37
CA ALA A 77 -4.35 -6.11 7.32
C ALA A 77 -3.59 -5.80 6.04
N ILE A 78 -2.26 -5.83 6.09
CA ILE A 78 -1.44 -5.96 4.90
C ILE A 78 -0.87 -7.37 4.92
N GLU A 79 -1.14 -8.14 3.88
CA GLU A 79 -0.67 -9.52 3.75
C GLU A 79 0.27 -9.65 2.56
N GLN A 80 1.39 -10.35 2.75
CA GLN A 80 2.33 -10.64 1.68
C GLN A 80 1.73 -11.71 0.75
N SER A 81 1.55 -11.38 -0.52
CA SER A 81 1.27 -12.40 -1.56
C SER A 81 2.56 -12.95 -2.19
N ASP A 82 2.40 -13.80 -3.20
CA ASP A 82 3.50 -14.35 -4.00
C ASP A 82 4.39 -13.30 -4.66
N SER A 83 3.91 -12.07 -4.87
CA SER A 83 4.70 -11.01 -5.53
C SER A 83 4.65 -9.65 -4.84
N ILE A 84 3.48 -9.25 -4.32
CA ILE A 84 3.27 -7.90 -3.75
C ILE A 84 2.41 -7.97 -2.47
N PRO A 85 2.67 -7.10 -1.47
CA PRO A 85 1.73 -6.92 -0.36
C PRO A 85 0.37 -6.43 -0.83
N VAL A 86 -0.69 -6.87 -0.16
CA VAL A 86 -2.08 -6.45 -0.43
C VAL A 86 -2.66 -5.89 0.85
N LEU A 87 -3.16 -4.64 0.80
CA LEU A 87 -3.96 -4.07 1.85
C LEU A 87 -5.39 -4.64 1.76
N ILE A 88 -5.85 -5.18 2.86
CA ILE A 88 -7.15 -5.81 3.05
C ILE A 88 -7.89 -4.97 4.09
N LEU A 89 -8.97 -4.33 3.69
CA LEU A 89 -9.67 -3.34 4.50
C LEU A 89 -11.12 -3.74 4.73
N ARG A 90 -11.61 -3.44 5.94
CA ARG A 90 -13.02 -3.53 6.30
C ARG A 90 -13.44 -2.31 7.10
N HIS A 91 -14.55 -1.72 6.73
CA HIS A 91 -15.18 -0.63 7.46
C HIS A 91 -16.28 -1.15 8.37
N PHE A 92 -16.47 -0.48 9.49
CA PHE A 92 -17.47 -0.81 10.49
C PHE A 92 -18.13 0.45 11.04
N ASN A 93 -19.46 0.41 11.14
CA ASN A 93 -20.21 1.34 11.97
C ASN A 93 -20.06 0.97 13.46
N LYS A 94 -20.50 1.87 14.34
CA LYS A 94 -20.68 1.58 15.77
C LYS A 94 -21.43 0.26 15.98
N GLY A 95 -20.89 -0.62 16.81
CA GLY A 95 -21.49 -1.92 17.11
C GLY A 95 -20.97 -3.08 16.26
N SER A 96 -19.89 -2.86 15.51
CA SER A 96 -19.17 -3.87 14.71
C SER A 96 -19.98 -4.34 13.51
N ILE A 97 -20.74 -3.41 12.92
CA ILE A 97 -21.57 -3.65 11.74
C ILE A 97 -20.74 -3.31 10.51
N GLY A 98 -20.29 -4.34 9.79
CA GLY A 98 -19.44 -4.21 8.62
C GLY A 98 -20.15 -3.62 7.40
N TRP A 99 -19.42 -2.91 6.54
CA TRP A 99 -19.93 -2.44 5.24
C TRP A 99 -19.73 -3.49 4.15
N GLU A 100 -18.58 -4.17 4.17
CA GLU A 100 -18.25 -5.23 3.24
C GLU A 100 -18.89 -6.58 3.63
N ASP A 101 -19.18 -7.41 2.63
CA ASP A 101 -19.62 -8.79 2.85
C ASP A 101 -18.59 -9.58 3.67
N LYS A 102 -19.08 -10.56 4.45
CA LYS A 102 -18.25 -11.39 5.34
C LYS A 102 -17.01 -11.98 4.66
N ASP A 103 -17.12 -12.40 3.42
CA ASP A 103 -16.07 -13.09 2.64
C ASP A 103 -15.48 -12.22 1.51
N LYS A 104 -15.84 -10.93 1.43
CA LYS A 104 -15.35 -10.02 0.39
C LYS A 104 -14.83 -8.71 0.98
N PRO A 105 -13.68 -8.72 1.67
CA PRO A 105 -13.06 -7.49 2.13
C PRO A 105 -12.67 -6.59 0.95
N TYR A 106 -12.43 -5.31 1.23
CA TYR A 106 -11.93 -4.38 0.22
C TYR A 106 -10.44 -4.62 -0.01
N LEU A 107 -10.08 -5.02 -1.23
CA LEU A 107 -8.70 -5.41 -1.59
C LEU A 107 -8.00 -4.31 -2.36
N MET A 108 -6.79 -3.97 -1.91
CA MET A 108 -5.94 -2.95 -2.54
C MET A 108 -4.50 -3.44 -2.64
N PRO A 109 -4.09 -4.06 -3.77
CA PRO A 109 -2.71 -4.45 -3.99
C PRO A 109 -1.75 -3.24 -4.01
N ALA A 110 -0.52 -3.42 -3.51
CA ALA A 110 0.52 -2.41 -3.63
C ALA A 110 0.93 -2.25 -5.10
N THR A 111 0.97 -1.00 -5.57
CA THR A 111 1.38 -0.64 -6.94
C THR A 111 2.75 0.02 -7.00
N SER A 112 3.22 0.58 -5.88
CA SER A 112 4.56 1.13 -5.73
C SER A 112 4.98 1.04 -4.27
N ILE A 113 6.19 0.54 -4.02
CA ILE A 113 6.86 0.61 -2.71
C ILE A 113 8.20 1.30 -2.93
N ARG A 114 8.45 2.34 -2.13
CA ARG A 114 9.69 3.09 -2.09
C ARG A 114 10.08 3.30 -0.63
N GLN A 115 11.26 3.86 -0.42
CA GLN A 115 11.68 4.22 0.94
C GLN A 115 10.65 5.17 1.57
N ASN A 116 10.04 4.74 2.68
CA ASN A 116 9.04 5.49 3.45
C ASN A 116 7.75 5.83 2.69
N GLU A 117 7.43 5.15 1.59
CA GLU A 117 6.22 5.41 0.81
C GLU A 117 5.66 4.12 0.20
N VAL A 118 4.36 3.90 0.35
CA VAL A 118 3.62 2.82 -0.32
C VAL A 118 2.34 3.36 -0.94
N VAL A 119 2.04 2.90 -2.15
CA VAL A 119 0.80 3.22 -2.87
C VAL A 119 0.00 1.95 -3.06
N PHE A 120 -1.22 1.92 -2.51
CA PHE A 120 -2.21 0.88 -2.71
C PHE A 120 -3.30 1.37 -3.67
N GLN A 121 -3.80 0.50 -4.53
CA GLN A 121 -4.89 0.83 -5.45
C GLN A 121 -5.97 -0.25 -5.38
N SER A 122 -7.23 0.16 -5.31
CA SER A 122 -8.38 -0.75 -5.32
C SER A 122 -8.50 -1.51 -6.64
N LEU A 123 -9.09 -2.70 -6.59
CA LEU A 123 -9.26 -3.54 -7.79
C LEU A 123 -10.12 -2.88 -8.88
N ASP A 124 -11.10 -2.07 -8.49
CA ASP A 124 -11.94 -1.29 -9.41
C ASP A 124 -11.27 0.01 -9.91
N LYS A 125 -10.07 0.32 -9.40
CA LYS A 125 -9.25 1.48 -9.74
C LYS A 125 -9.94 2.82 -9.50
N ASN A 126 -10.83 2.88 -8.52
CA ASN A 126 -11.52 4.09 -8.12
C ASN A 126 -10.92 4.74 -6.88
N VAL A 127 -10.13 3.99 -6.11
CA VAL A 127 -9.47 4.47 -4.88
C VAL A 127 -7.98 4.18 -4.94
N ILE A 128 -7.17 5.16 -4.56
CA ILE A 128 -5.74 5.03 -4.33
C ILE A 128 -5.47 5.58 -2.94
N ILE A 129 -4.75 4.81 -2.12
CA ILE A 129 -4.27 5.24 -0.80
C ILE A 129 -2.75 5.24 -0.84
N THR A 130 -2.14 6.37 -0.52
CA THR A 130 -0.70 6.49 -0.36
C THR A 130 -0.37 6.76 1.10
N TYR A 131 0.45 5.90 1.70
CA TYR A 131 1.08 6.18 2.99
C TYR A 131 2.50 6.66 2.75
N LYS A 132 2.84 7.83 3.31
CA LYS A 132 4.16 8.43 3.21
C LYS A 132 4.63 8.92 4.57
N ARG A 133 5.68 8.31 5.11
CA ARG A 133 6.31 8.83 6.32
C ARG A 133 7.24 9.98 5.95
N THR A 134 6.83 11.19 6.31
CA THR A 134 7.50 12.46 5.93
C THR A 134 8.59 12.86 6.92
N SER A 135 8.54 12.34 8.15
CA SER A 135 9.58 12.47 9.17
C SER A 135 9.43 11.37 10.23
N GLU A 136 10.29 11.36 11.25
CA GLU A 136 10.15 10.42 12.37
C GLU A 136 8.78 10.56 13.06
N GLN A 137 8.22 11.77 13.12
CA GLN A 137 7.00 12.07 13.87
C GLN A 137 5.75 12.29 13.01
N ASN A 138 5.84 12.21 11.68
CA ASN A 138 4.72 12.55 10.80
C ASN A 138 4.54 11.53 9.66
N MET A 139 3.29 11.23 9.35
CA MET A 139 2.88 10.36 8.25
C MET A 139 1.69 10.99 7.52
N ASP A 140 1.83 11.15 6.20
CA ASP A 140 0.69 11.50 5.36
C ASP A 140 -0.01 10.21 4.90
N CYS A 141 -1.31 10.14 5.10
CA CYS A 141 -2.19 9.23 4.35
C CYS A 141 -2.93 10.07 3.30
N ILE A 142 -2.73 9.77 2.02
CA ILE A 142 -3.33 10.50 0.91
C ILE A 142 -4.37 9.61 0.26
N LEU A 143 -5.61 10.06 0.27
CA LEU A 143 -6.74 9.40 -0.38
C LEU A 143 -7.02 10.12 -1.70
N ASP A 144 -6.80 9.42 -2.80
CA ASP A 144 -7.32 9.81 -4.11
C ASP A 144 -8.52 8.92 -4.43
N GLU A 145 -9.70 9.52 -4.65
CA GLU A 145 -10.94 8.79 -4.94
C GLU A 145 -11.68 9.43 -6.12
N LYS A 146 -12.28 8.60 -6.98
CA LYS A 146 -13.22 9.07 -8.01
C LYS A 146 -14.60 9.32 -7.40
N ASP A 147 -15.12 10.52 -7.61
CA ASP A 147 -16.51 10.82 -7.31
C ASP A 147 -17.47 10.11 -8.29
N LYS A 148 -18.77 10.34 -8.09
CA LYS A 148 -19.85 9.74 -8.91
C LYS A 148 -19.78 10.14 -10.38
N ASP A 149 -19.14 11.26 -10.70
CA ASP A 149 -18.96 11.76 -12.06
C ASP A 149 -17.62 11.27 -12.67
N GLY A 150 -16.87 10.43 -11.94
CA GLY A 150 -15.58 9.89 -12.33
C GLY A 150 -14.42 10.87 -12.18
N LYS A 151 -14.64 12.02 -11.54
CA LYS A 151 -13.60 13.02 -11.30
C LYS A 151 -12.81 12.65 -10.05
N TRP A 152 -11.49 12.73 -10.15
CA TRP A 152 -10.62 12.50 -9.01
C TRP A 152 -10.70 13.64 -8.00
N THR A 153 -10.84 13.26 -6.75
CA THR A 153 -10.66 14.10 -5.57
C THR A 153 -9.45 13.60 -4.81
N LYS A 154 -8.73 14.51 -4.15
CA LYS A 154 -7.56 14.19 -3.33
C LYS A 154 -7.75 14.81 -1.96
N GLU A 155 -7.57 14.02 -0.92
CA GLU A 155 -7.55 14.45 0.47
C GLU A 155 -6.28 13.95 1.16
N VAL A 156 -5.68 14.80 1.99
CA VAL A 156 -4.43 14.49 2.72
C VAL A 156 -4.72 14.51 4.21
N PHE A 157 -4.49 13.37 4.85
CA PHE A 157 -4.57 13.17 6.29
C PHE A 157 -3.15 13.19 6.86
N ALA A 158 -2.73 14.35 7.37
CA ALA A 158 -1.38 14.56 7.90
C ALA A 158 -1.30 14.15 9.38
N TYR A 159 -1.06 12.87 9.64
CA TYR A 159 -0.99 12.31 10.99
C TYR A 159 0.30 12.68 11.72
N THR A 160 0.18 12.77 13.04
CA THR A 160 1.31 12.87 13.96
C THR A 160 1.42 11.60 14.80
N LEU A 161 2.66 11.16 15.04
CA LEU A 161 2.95 10.03 15.92
C LEU A 161 2.55 10.38 17.36
N SER A 162 1.65 9.58 17.92
CA SER A 162 1.21 9.64 19.30
C SER A 162 2.33 9.18 20.25
N LYS A 163 2.38 9.78 21.44
CA LYS A 163 3.40 9.51 22.46
C LYS A 163 3.01 8.36 23.37
#